data_AF-A0A816WP84-F1
#
_entry.id   AF-A0A816WP84-F1
#
_cell.length_a   1.000
_cell.length_b   1.000
_cell.length_c   1.000
_cell.angle_alpha   90.00
_cell.angle_beta   90.00
_cell.angle_gamma   90.00
#
_symmetry.space_group_name_H-M   'P 1'
#
loop_
_entity.id
_entity.type
_entity.pdbx_description
1 polymer ?
#
loop_
_entity_poly.entity_id
_entity_poly.type
_entity_poly.pdbx_seq_one_letter_code
_entity_poly.pdbx_strand_id
1 'polypeptide(L)'
;MSRSSCALYLSLRYHQLNPNYIYERLKTTKLPYQLKVLLVQCDVNDSSQSLKELARLSIIYELTLLISWNDEESAKYLETYKIMEGKSTESLMDLQQYQSNDFLTK
;
A
#
# COMPACT_ATOMS: atom_id res chain seq x y z
N MET A 1 -10.94 -2.65 -6.11
CA MET A 1 -10.19 -2.17 -7.27
C MET A 1 -11.19 -1.88 -8.39
N SER A 2 -11.74 -0.67 -8.34
CA SER A 2 -12.65 -0.06 -9.31
C SER A 2 -11.92 0.24 -10.61
N ARG A 3 -12.66 0.66 -11.65
CA ARG A 3 -12.11 1.06 -12.96
C ARG A 3 -11.06 2.17 -12.87
N SER A 4 -11.04 2.94 -11.79
CA SER A 4 -10.15 4.07 -11.54
C SER A 4 -9.03 3.80 -10.51
N SER A 5 -8.91 2.57 -9.98
CA SER A 5 -7.96 2.22 -8.93
C SER A 5 -7.09 1.03 -9.34
N CYS A 6 -5.78 1.13 -9.14
CA CYS A 6 -4.83 0.04 -9.38
C CYS A 6 -4.01 -0.23 -8.13
N ALA A 7 -3.79 -1.51 -7.83
CA ALA A 7 -2.87 -1.96 -6.81
C ALA A 7 -1.82 -2.88 -7.45
N LEU A 8 -0.55 -2.65 -7.12
CA LEU A 8 0.58 -3.48 -7.46
C LEU A 8 1.10 -4.14 -6.20
N TYR A 9 1.33 -5.44 -6.23
CA TYR A 9 1.92 -6.18 -5.13
C TYR A 9 3.36 -6.57 -5.46
N LEU A 10 4.25 -6.42 -4.48
CA LEU A 10 5.67 -6.74 -4.58
C LEU A 10 6.19 -7.31 -3.25
N SER A 11 6.73 -8.53 -3.27
CA SER A 11 7.52 -9.04 -2.15
C SER A 11 8.97 -8.54 -2.25
N LEU A 12 9.59 -8.23 -1.10
CA LEU A 12 10.99 -7.80 -1.05
C LEU A 12 11.95 -8.91 -1.46
N ARG A 13 11.66 -10.17 -1.13
CA ARG A 13 12.43 -11.32 -1.61
C ARG A 13 12.44 -11.39 -3.13
N TYR A 14 11.29 -11.16 -3.78
CA TYR A 14 11.23 -11.11 -5.24
C TYR A 14 12.01 -9.91 -5.80
N HIS A 15 11.93 -8.75 -5.13
CA HIS A 15 12.67 -7.56 -5.52
C HIS A 15 14.20 -7.76 -5.44
N GLN A 16 14.69 -8.50 -4.43
CA GLN A 16 16.11 -8.85 -4.32
C GLN A 16 16.59 -9.76 -5.46
N LEU A 17 15.75 -10.71 -5.92
CA LEU A 17 16.09 -11.55 -7.08
C LEU A 17 16.06 -10.76 -8.39
N ASN A 18 15.12 -9.83 -8.55
CA ASN A 18 14.91 -9.07 -9.78
C ASN A 18 14.72 -7.58 -9.51
N PRO A 19 15.80 -6.81 -9.24
CA PRO A 19 15.70 -5.40 -8.86
C PRO A 19 15.11 -4.53 -9.98
N ASN A 20 15.39 -4.86 -11.24
CA ASN A 20 14.90 -4.11 -12.41
C ASN A 20 13.42 -4.33 -12.73
N TYR A 21 12.78 -5.36 -12.15
CA TYR A 21 11.40 -5.71 -12.47
C TYR A 21 10.44 -4.55 -12.22
N ILE A 22 10.54 -3.91 -11.05
CA ILE A 22 9.59 -2.85 -10.66
C ILE A 22 9.75 -1.61 -11.55
N TYR A 23 10.99 -1.27 -11.94
CA TYR A 23 11.28 -0.14 -12.83
C TYR A 23 10.67 -0.35 -14.21
N GLU A 24 10.88 -1.53 -14.81
CA GLU A 24 10.30 -1.88 -16.12
C GLU A 24 8.77 -1.98 -16.05
N ARG A 25 8.24 -2.53 -14.95
CA ARG A 25 6.79 -2.66 -14.74
C ARG A 25 6.13 -1.29 -14.63
N LEU A 26 6.70 -0.35 -13.88
CA LEU A 26 6.17 1.00 -13.74
C LEU A 26 6.25 1.79 -15.05
N LYS A 27 7.34 1.62 -15.81
CA LYS A 27 7.51 2.26 -17.13
C LYS A 27 6.51 1.75 -18.16
N THR A 28 6.21 0.46 -18.15
CA THR A 28 5.28 -0.17 -19.10
C THR A 28 3.82 0.08 -18.71
N THR A 29 3.54 0.14 -17.41
CA THR A 29 2.19 0.38 -16.91
C THR A 29 1.91 1.89 -17.00
N LYS A 30 1.41 2.34 -18.15
CA LYS A 30 0.67 3.61 -18.19
C LYS A 30 -0.50 3.44 -17.22
N LEU A 31 -0.43 4.08 -16.06
CA LEU A 31 -1.42 4.01 -15.00
C LEU A 31 -2.36 5.23 -15.12
N PRO A 32 -3.37 5.25 -16.01
CA PRO A 32 -4.38 6.32 -16.02
C PRO A 32 -5.38 6.15 -14.85
N TYR A 33 -4.91 5.65 -13.72
CA TYR A 33 -5.70 5.41 -12.53
C TYR A 33 -5.51 6.57 -11.58
N GLN A 34 -6.61 7.02 -10.96
CA GLN A 34 -6.60 8.10 -9.99
C GLN A 34 -5.95 7.65 -8.67
N LEU A 35 -6.19 6.40 -8.27
CA LEU A 35 -5.56 5.80 -7.11
C LEU A 35 -4.61 4.69 -7.56
N LYS A 36 -3.34 4.81 -7.16
CA LYS A 36 -2.29 3.84 -7.47
C LYS A 36 -1.62 3.44 -6.17
N VAL A 37 -1.73 2.17 -5.79
CA VAL A 37 -1.17 1.65 -4.55
C VAL A 37 -0.06 0.66 -4.87
N LEU A 38 1.10 0.80 -4.23
CA LEU A 38 2.18 -0.17 -4.26
C LEU A 38 2.23 -0.87 -2.90
N LEU A 39 1.70 -2.09 -2.84
CA LEU A 39 1.71 -2.96 -1.67
C LEU A 39 3.02 -3.75 -1.64
N VAL A 40 3.88 -3.46 -0.67
CA VAL A 40 5.16 -4.12 -0.46
C VAL A 40 5.07 -5.06 0.73
N GLN A 41 5.47 -6.31 0.53
CA GLN A 41 5.61 -7.28 1.62
C GLN A 41 7.05 -7.37 2.09
N CYS A 42 7.25 -7.15 3.38
CA CYS A 42 8.53 -7.20 4.06
C CYS A 42 8.81 -8.61 4.56
N ASP A 43 9.37 -9.45 3.71
CA ASP A 43 9.69 -10.87 3.96
C ASP A 43 11.19 -11.15 4.12
N VAL A 44 12.01 -10.10 4.27
CA VAL A 44 13.48 -10.18 4.39
C VAL A 44 13.99 -9.35 5.56
N ASN A 45 15.09 -9.79 6.18
CA ASN A 45 15.68 -9.14 7.35
C ASN A 45 16.29 -7.75 7.01
N ASP A 46 16.99 -7.63 5.88
CA ASP A 46 17.62 -6.38 5.42
C ASP A 46 16.71 -5.61 4.45
N SER A 47 15.57 -5.14 4.94
CA SER A 47 14.54 -4.45 4.13
C SER A 47 14.77 -2.94 3.99
N SER A 48 15.55 -2.33 4.88
CA SER A 48 15.71 -0.86 4.99
C SER A 48 16.19 -0.19 3.71
N GLN A 49 17.17 -0.79 3.01
CA GLN A 49 17.72 -0.22 1.78
C GLN A 49 16.70 -0.30 0.63
N SER A 50 16.11 -1.48 0.43
CA SER A 50 15.09 -1.70 -0.60
C SER A 50 13.85 -0.82 -0.38
N LEU A 51 13.42 -0.65 0.87
CA LEU A 51 12.29 0.23 1.21
C LEU A 51 12.60 1.70 0.89
N LYS A 52 13.83 2.17 1.15
CA LYS A 52 14.24 3.54 0.81
C LYS A 52 14.20 3.79 -0.69
N GLU A 53 14.64 2.82 -1.48
CA GLU A 53 14.59 2.89 -2.94
C GLU A 53 13.15 2.85 -3.47
N LEU A 54 12.32 1.94 -2.94
CA LEU A 54 10.90 1.82 -3.28
C LEU A 54 10.10 3.05 -2.88
N ALA A 55 10.41 3.68 -1.74
CA ALA A 55 9.79 4.93 -1.30
C ALA A 55 10.13 6.08 -2.26
N ARG A 56 11.40 6.20 -2.65
CA ARG A 56 11.83 7.20 -3.65
C ARG A 56 11.13 6.97 -4.98
N LEU A 57 11.03 5.73 -5.43
CA LEU A 57 10.28 5.34 -6.61
C LEU A 57 8.80 5.74 -6.52
N SER A 58 8.17 5.46 -5.38
CA SER A 58 6.75 5.77 -5.16
C SER A 58 6.47 7.27 -5.31
N ILE A 59 7.39 8.12 -4.83
CA ILE A 59 7.30 9.58 -5.01
C ILE A 59 7.42 9.97 -6.48
N ILE A 60 8.38 9.41 -7.22
CA ILE A 60 8.62 9.74 -8.64
C ILE A 60 7.42 9.37 -9.51
N TYR A 61 6.74 8.26 -9.21
CA TYR A 61 5.62 7.74 -9.99
C TYR A 61 4.23 8.10 -9.43
N GLU A 62 4.19 8.95 -8.39
CA GLU A 62 2.96 9.36 -7.69
C GLU A 62 2.10 8.16 -7.24
N LEU A 63 2.75 7.21 -6.56
CA LEU A 63 2.14 6.00 -6.01
C LEU A 63 2.05 6.12 -4.49
N THR A 64 0.98 5.58 -3.92
CA THR A 64 0.88 5.37 -2.47
C THR A 64 1.61 4.08 -2.10
N LEU A 65 2.69 4.18 -1.34
CA LEU A 65 3.40 3.02 -0.79
C LEU A 65 2.65 2.48 0.43
N LEU A 66 2.42 1.17 0.46
CA LEU A 66 1.83 0.46 1.59
C LEU A 66 2.70 -0.73 1.96
N ILE A 67 2.98 -0.92 3.24
CA ILE A 67 3.91 -1.96 3.72
C ILE A 67 3.11 -2.98 4.53
N SER A 68 3.43 -4.25 4.34
CA SER A 68 2.86 -5.38 5.09
C SER A 68 3.99 -6.32 5.52
N TRP A 69 3.90 -6.88 6.72
CA TRP A 69 4.87 -7.85 7.25
C TRP A 69 4.42 -9.29 7.03
N ASN A 70 3.11 -9.49 6.93
CA ASN A 70 2.49 -10.79 6.78
C ASN A 70 1.52 -10.79 5.59
N ASP A 71 1.30 -11.95 4.97
CA ASP A 71 0.32 -12.12 3.88
C ASP A 71 -1.10 -11.73 4.33
N GLU A 72 -1.46 -12.07 5.57
CA GLU A 72 -2.77 -11.73 6.16
C GLU A 72 -2.99 -10.22 6.26
N GLU A 73 -1.95 -9.47 6.62
CA GLU A 73 -1.99 -8.02 6.72
C GLU A 73 -2.18 -7.41 5.33
N SER A 74 -1.44 -7.93 4.35
CA SER A 74 -1.52 -7.51 2.94
C SER A 74 -2.93 -7.73 2.37
N ALA A 75 -3.57 -8.86 2.69
CA ALA A 75 -4.92 -9.19 2.29
C ALA A 75 -5.94 -8.24 2.96
N LYS A 76 -5.81 -8.04 4.27
CA LYS A 76 -6.67 -7.14 5.04
C LYS A 76 -6.60 -5.71 4.54
N TYR A 77 -5.42 -5.22 4.14
CA TYR A 77 -5.29 -3.91 3.52
C TYR A 77 -6.08 -3.84 2.21
N LEU A 78 -5.93 -4.83 1.34
CA LEU A 78 -6.64 -4.86 0.06
C LEU A 78 -8.16 -4.96 0.24
N GLU A 79 -8.63 -5.75 1.20
CA GLU A 79 -10.04 -5.82 1.60
C GLU A 79 -10.55 -4.46 2.09
N THR A 80 -9.79 -3.80 2.97
CA THR A 80 -10.13 -2.48 3.51
C THR A 80 -10.24 -1.45 2.38
N TYR A 81 -9.26 -1.41 1.47
CA TYR A 81 -9.31 -0.54 0.30
C TYR A 81 -10.54 -0.85 -0.56
N LYS A 82 -10.90 -2.12 -0.72
CA LYS A 82 -12.09 -2.51 -1.49
C LYS A 82 -13.40 -2.05 -0.83
N ILE A 83 -13.50 -2.18 0.49
CA ILE A 83 -14.67 -1.74 1.26
C ILE A 83 -14.78 -0.21 1.25
N MET A 84 -13.65 0.49 1.29
CA MET A 84 -13.58 1.95 1.26
C MET A 84 -13.96 2.55 -0.10
N GLU A 85 -13.94 1.79 -1.20
CA GLU A 85 -14.41 2.29 -2.50
C GLU A 85 -15.87 2.74 -2.49
N GLY A 86 -16.69 2.28 -1.54
CA GLY A 86 -18.13 2.59 -1.45
C GLY A 86 -18.55 3.44 -0.26
N LYS A 87 -17.64 3.82 0.65
CA LYS A 87 -17.96 4.64 1.83
C LYS A 87 -17.39 6.04 1.66
N SER A 88 -18.24 7.05 1.66
CA SER A 88 -17.79 8.44 1.79
C SER A 88 -17.08 8.62 3.14
N THR A 89 -16.05 9.46 3.15
CA THR A 89 -15.14 9.76 4.28
C THR A 89 -15.84 10.18 5.57
N GLU A 90 -17.13 10.52 5.53
CA GLU A 90 -17.93 10.96 6.68
C GLU A 90 -18.14 9.84 7.71
N SER A 91 -18.19 8.57 7.32
CA SER A 91 -18.39 7.46 8.28
C SER A 91 -17.12 7.00 9.00
N LEU A 92 -15.94 7.55 8.65
CA LEU A 92 -14.65 7.16 9.27
C LEU A 92 -14.29 8.03 10.47
N MET A 93 -14.76 9.29 10.52
CA MET A 93 -14.49 10.19 11.65
C MET A 93 -15.18 9.72 12.95
N ASP A 94 -16.39 9.17 12.85
CA ASP A 94 -17.11 8.67 14.04
C ASP A 94 -16.35 7.55 14.75
N LEU A 95 -15.66 6.65 14.03
CA LEU A 95 -14.91 5.54 14.65
C LEU A 95 -13.61 5.99 15.34
N GLN A 96 -12.92 7.01 14.82
CA GLN A 96 -11.73 7.58 15.50
C GLN A 96 -12.09 8.28 16.81
N GLN A 97 -13.27 8.92 16.88
CA GLN A 97 -13.75 9.54 18.11
C GLN A 97 -14.06 8.52 19.21
N TYR A 98 -14.63 7.36 18.86
CA TYR A 98 -14.85 6.28 19.84
C TYR A 98 -13.54 5.69 20.38
N GLN A 99 -12.54 5.48 19.53
CA GLN A 99 -11.23 4.94 19.96
C GLN A 99 -10.47 5.93 20.86
N SER A 100 -10.60 7.24 20.64
CA SER A 100 -9.88 8.26 21.42
C SER A 100 -10.47 8.48 22.82
N ASN A 101 -11.79 8.28 22.99
CA ASN A 101 -12.47 8.53 24.27
C ASN A 101 -12.29 7.39 25.30
N ASP A 102 -11.88 6.20 24.87
CA ASP A 102 -11.68 5.06 25.78
C ASP A 102 -10.37 5.14 26.60
N PHE A 103 -9.42 6.00 26.18
CA PHE A 103 -8.16 6.23 26.89
C PHE A 103 -8.28 7.17 28.10
N LEU A 104 -9.44 7.80 28.33
CA LEU A 104 -9.61 8.82 29.37
C LEU A 104 -10.43 8.35 30.59
N THR A 105 -10.79 7.07 30.69
CA THR A 105 -11.66 6.55 31.76
C THR A 105 -11.03 5.44 32.63
N LYS A 106 -9.71 5.46 32.85
CA LYS A 106 -9.05 4.65 33.88
C LYS A 106 -8.01 5.43 34.64
#